data_AF-A0A800A7T8-F1
#
_entry.id   AF-A0A800A7T8-F1
#
_cell.length_a   1.000
_cell.length_b   1.000
_cell.length_c   1.000
_cell.angle_alpha   90.00
_cell.angle_beta   90.00
_cell.angle_gamma   90.00
#
_symmetry.space_group_name_H-M   'P 1'
#
loop_
_entity.id
_entity.type
_entity.pdbx_description
1 polymer ?
#
loop_
_entity_poly.entity_id
_entity_poly.type
_entity_poly.pdbx_seq_one_letter_code
_entity_poly.pdbx_strand_id
1 'polypeptide(L)'
;MVLTSTAELLGLIRRAGAEPSATAVFAQLSRVIGNLVDAHRVTLYGFDDGKFSPLASEFPSGEAQKSQFRLWRNSETLKDSKLAARLHAGEEIVLVEDPNEVIPSDQVKAYDIQSLLAAALSADGELMGALVVEGDYHRLSESEDQIRELVGIVTLAVANARSFEREQERTAESEALLEVATSLADSTDLSTVLAAVARNSARVAGFDRGSILLVDEEGHLRPVMSQYADGHHEPELWERFRSIKAELPAAREVLDSGRPASYSKPEEAPELNPPIWVEPFAIRSVLLVPLVAWGERFGVLLLDHGRRRTITLQQMRIAVGVATQGAAAIGIGRLLKSEADSRRSVEEALQTLRTREAQQAAVAKLSQLALTDGDLFGLMDEATRVLAKTLQVEYTKILELLPGGEELLLKAGMGWRPGLVGTVTVGADADSQAGYTMSVY
;
A
#
# COMPACT_ATOMS: atom_id res chain seq x y z
N MET A 1 -0.10 41.42 -44.23
CA MET A 1 -1.22 40.53 -43.84
C MET A 1 -0.54 39.24 -43.43
N VAL A 2 -0.52 38.81 -42.18
CA VAL A 2 -1.42 39.06 -41.06
C VAL A 2 -0.57 39.44 -39.85
N LEU A 3 -0.82 40.64 -39.31
CA LEU A 3 -0.58 40.91 -37.90
C LEU A 3 -1.49 39.95 -37.14
N THR A 4 -0.98 38.78 -36.76
CA THR A 4 -1.63 37.91 -35.78
C THR A 4 -1.76 38.78 -34.56
N SER A 5 -2.99 39.26 -34.30
CA SER A 5 -3.17 40.36 -33.37
C SER A 5 -2.56 39.95 -32.02
N THR A 6 -1.86 40.87 -31.36
CA THR A 6 -1.41 40.67 -29.97
C THR A 6 -2.54 40.15 -29.07
N ALA A 7 -3.81 40.42 -29.42
CA ALA A 7 -5.00 39.86 -28.78
C ALA A 7 -5.24 38.35 -29.02
N GLU A 8 -4.90 37.80 -30.20
CA GLU A 8 -4.96 36.36 -30.46
C GLU A 8 -3.87 35.62 -29.68
N LEU A 9 -2.66 36.17 -29.65
CA LEU A 9 -1.53 35.65 -28.87
C LEU A 9 -1.82 35.69 -27.36
N LEU A 10 -2.34 36.81 -26.84
CA LEU A 10 -2.79 36.93 -25.44
C LEU A 10 -3.99 36.04 -25.11
N GLY A 11 -4.94 35.89 -26.04
CA GLY A 11 -6.08 34.98 -25.91
C GLY A 11 -5.65 33.52 -25.87
N LEU A 12 -4.59 33.17 -26.59
CA LEU A 12 -3.98 31.85 -26.59
C LEU A 12 -3.17 31.61 -25.30
N ILE A 13 -2.43 32.61 -24.81
CA ILE A 13 -1.76 32.57 -23.49
C ILE A 13 -2.78 32.31 -22.37
N ARG A 14 -3.91 33.01 -22.39
CA ARG A 14 -4.96 32.86 -21.37
C ARG A 14 -5.66 31.49 -21.44
N ARG A 15 -5.88 30.93 -22.64
CA ARG A 15 -6.42 29.58 -22.82
C ARG A 15 -5.41 28.50 -22.45
N ALA A 16 -4.15 28.69 -22.85
CA ALA A 16 -3.04 27.79 -22.52
C ALA A 16 -2.80 27.71 -21.00
N GLY A 17 -2.89 28.83 -20.29
CA GLY A 17 -2.81 28.86 -18.82
C GLY A 17 -4.02 28.26 -18.10
N ALA A 18 -5.13 28.00 -18.81
CA ALA A 18 -6.33 27.35 -18.27
C ALA A 18 -6.50 25.90 -18.74
N GLU A 19 -5.66 25.44 -19.67
CA GLU A 19 -5.71 24.09 -20.23
C GLU A 19 -4.80 23.17 -19.41
N PRO A 20 -5.36 22.14 -18.75
CA PRO A 20 -4.62 21.30 -17.80
C PRO A 20 -3.62 20.34 -18.45
N SER A 21 -3.61 20.21 -19.78
CA SER A 21 -2.73 19.29 -20.50
C SER A 21 -1.67 20.02 -21.32
N ALA A 22 -0.40 19.73 -21.06
CA ALA A 22 0.74 20.27 -21.82
C ALA A 22 0.66 19.92 -23.32
N THR A 23 0.10 18.74 -23.64
CA THR A 23 -0.09 18.28 -25.02
C THR A 23 -1.16 19.10 -25.74
N ALA A 24 -2.27 19.42 -25.07
CA ALA A 24 -3.37 20.19 -25.65
C ALA A 24 -3.00 21.66 -25.86
N VAL A 25 -2.31 22.25 -24.88
CA VAL A 25 -1.70 23.59 -24.99
C VAL A 25 -0.77 23.65 -26.20
N PHE A 26 0.08 22.65 -26.36
CA PHE A 26 1.03 22.63 -27.46
C PHE A 26 0.36 22.43 -28.82
N ALA A 27 -0.61 21.51 -28.96
CA ALA A 27 -1.31 21.33 -30.23
C ALA A 27 -1.92 22.64 -30.77
N GLN A 28 -2.37 23.52 -29.87
CA GLN A 28 -2.83 24.86 -30.23
C GLN A 28 -1.69 25.80 -30.61
N LEU A 29 -0.59 25.84 -29.83
CA LEU A 29 0.57 26.69 -30.09
C LEU A 29 1.25 26.33 -31.42
N SER A 30 1.43 25.04 -31.72
CA SER A 30 2.12 24.55 -32.92
C SER A 30 1.39 24.88 -34.20
N ARG A 31 0.06 24.87 -34.17
CA ARG A 31 -0.75 25.31 -35.29
C ARG A 31 -0.56 26.81 -35.55
N VAL A 32 -0.44 27.62 -34.50
CA VAL A 32 -0.20 29.06 -34.64
C VAL A 32 1.22 29.35 -35.12
N ILE A 33 2.24 28.72 -34.52
CA ILE A 33 3.64 28.87 -34.91
C ILE A 33 3.82 28.43 -36.37
N GLY A 34 3.27 27.27 -36.72
CA GLY A 34 3.39 26.74 -38.06
C GLY A 34 2.69 27.58 -39.12
N ASN A 35 1.55 28.18 -38.81
CA ASN A 35 0.88 29.13 -39.70
C ASN A 35 1.62 30.47 -39.80
N LEU A 36 2.26 30.93 -38.71
CA LEU A 36 2.98 32.20 -38.66
C LEU A 36 4.23 32.17 -39.54
N VAL A 37 4.96 31.05 -39.51
CA VAL A 37 6.25 30.90 -40.20
C VAL A 37 6.18 30.04 -41.46
N ASP A 38 4.96 29.69 -41.90
CA ASP A 38 4.68 28.77 -43.01
C ASP A 38 5.53 27.49 -42.94
N ALA A 39 5.59 26.89 -41.75
CA ALA A 39 6.37 25.69 -41.49
C ALA A 39 5.68 24.45 -42.07
N HIS A 40 6.47 23.50 -42.51
CA HIS A 40 6.00 22.18 -42.89
C HIS A 40 5.56 21.36 -41.66
N ARG A 41 6.33 21.44 -40.57
CA ARG A 41 6.06 20.70 -39.33
C ARG A 41 6.56 21.47 -38.11
N VAL A 42 5.80 21.42 -37.02
CA VAL A 42 6.21 21.98 -35.72
C VAL A 42 6.12 20.91 -34.65
N THR A 43 7.18 20.79 -33.87
CA THR A 43 7.39 19.66 -32.98
C THR A 43 7.88 20.10 -31.61
N LEU A 44 7.25 19.61 -30.54
CA LEU A 44 7.71 19.79 -29.15
C LEU A 44 8.45 18.55 -28.70
N TYR A 45 9.61 18.79 -28.12
CA TYR A 45 10.29 17.81 -27.30
C TYR A 45 10.26 18.28 -25.85
N GLY A 46 9.84 17.37 -24.96
CA GLY A 46 10.05 17.50 -23.52
C GLY A 46 11.42 16.96 -23.17
N PHE A 47 12.09 17.59 -22.21
CA PHE A 47 13.36 17.14 -21.71
C PHE A 47 13.19 16.65 -20.26
N ASP A 48 13.55 15.39 -20.01
CA ASP A 48 13.56 14.76 -18.70
C ASP A 48 14.69 13.70 -18.66
N ASP A 49 15.38 13.56 -17.52
CA ASP A 49 16.46 12.58 -17.29
C ASP A 49 17.53 12.53 -18.40
N GLY A 50 17.93 13.71 -18.94
CA GLY A 50 18.96 13.78 -19.98
C GLY A 50 18.46 13.43 -21.39
N LYS A 51 17.16 13.24 -21.59
CA LYS A 51 16.60 12.77 -22.86
C LYS A 51 15.50 13.68 -23.35
N PHE A 52 15.54 13.95 -24.66
CA PHE A 52 14.43 14.56 -25.38
C PHE A 52 13.40 13.50 -25.77
N SER A 53 12.15 13.75 -25.40
CA SER A 53 11.02 12.93 -25.75
C SER A 53 9.98 13.73 -26.53
N PRO A 54 9.48 13.21 -27.65
CA PRO A 54 8.45 13.87 -28.42
C PRO A 54 7.14 14.00 -27.62
N LEU A 55 6.71 15.24 -27.31
CA LEU A 55 5.44 15.48 -26.61
C LEU A 55 4.27 15.63 -27.59
N ALA A 56 4.50 16.37 -28.68
CA ALA A 56 3.53 16.52 -29.75
C ALA A 56 4.21 17.01 -31.03
N SER A 57 3.58 16.75 -32.16
CA SER A 57 4.03 17.17 -33.49
C SER A 57 2.81 17.44 -34.35
N GLU A 58 2.77 18.61 -34.96
CA GLU A 58 1.63 19.09 -35.74
C GLU A 58 2.08 19.52 -37.13
N PHE A 59 1.26 19.16 -38.12
CA PHE A 59 1.37 19.64 -39.50
C PHE A 59 0.37 20.79 -39.68
N PRO A 60 0.81 22.02 -39.95
CA PRO A 60 -0.07 23.18 -40.06
C PRO A 60 -1.15 23.03 -41.16
N SER A 61 -0.88 22.21 -42.18
CA SER A 61 -1.84 21.80 -43.21
C SER A 61 -3.06 21.01 -42.68
N GLY A 62 -3.01 20.53 -41.43
CA GLY A 62 -4.06 19.71 -40.82
C GLY A 62 -3.99 18.23 -41.18
N GLU A 63 -2.98 17.80 -41.95
CA GLU A 63 -2.69 16.39 -42.23
C GLU A 63 -2.10 15.69 -41.00
N ALA A 64 -2.88 15.55 -39.94
CA ALA A 64 -2.47 14.74 -38.81
C ALA A 64 -2.45 13.26 -39.22
N GLN A 65 -1.30 12.74 -39.67
CA GLN A 65 -1.09 11.30 -39.81
C GLN A 65 -0.99 10.66 -38.41
N LYS A 66 -2.14 10.43 -37.77
CA LYS A 66 -2.26 9.77 -36.45
C LYS A 66 -1.54 8.40 -36.37
N SER A 67 -1.31 7.74 -37.51
CA SER A 67 -0.50 6.52 -37.63
C SER A 67 1.00 6.80 -37.50
N GLN A 68 1.52 7.86 -38.11
CA GLN A 68 2.92 8.28 -38.00
C GLN A 68 3.25 8.85 -36.63
N PHE A 69 2.35 9.62 -36.00
CA PHE A 69 2.58 10.14 -34.64
C PHE A 69 2.75 9.03 -33.59
N ARG A 70 2.05 7.88 -33.74
CA ARG A 70 2.23 6.73 -32.84
C ARG A 70 3.57 6.01 -33.00
N LEU A 71 4.08 5.95 -34.23
CA LEU A 71 5.43 5.44 -34.51
C LEU A 71 6.49 6.40 -33.94
N TRP A 72 6.23 7.70 -34.07
CA TRP A 72 7.14 8.77 -33.68
C TRP A 72 7.18 9.04 -32.17
N ARG A 73 6.06 8.95 -31.43
CA ARG A 73 6.04 9.05 -29.96
C ARG A 73 6.93 7.98 -29.28
N ASN A 74 7.16 6.87 -29.98
CA ASN A 74 8.01 5.78 -29.54
C ASN A 74 9.42 5.84 -30.16
N SER A 75 9.77 6.88 -30.93
CA SER A 75 11.10 7.05 -31.53
C SER A 75 12.00 7.98 -30.71
N GLU A 76 13.28 7.64 -30.63
CA GLU A 76 14.30 8.41 -29.90
C GLU A 76 14.93 9.51 -30.80
N THR A 77 14.11 10.33 -31.44
CA THR A 77 14.45 11.16 -32.62
C THR A 77 15.51 12.26 -32.41
N LEU A 78 15.89 12.52 -31.15
CA LEU A 78 16.96 13.44 -30.79
C LEU A 78 18.02 12.80 -29.89
N LYS A 79 17.84 11.53 -29.51
CA LYS A 79 18.76 10.86 -28.62
C LYS A 79 20.12 10.70 -29.30
N ASP A 80 21.17 11.04 -28.56
CA ASP A 80 22.56 10.98 -29.02
C ASP A 80 22.83 11.79 -30.31
N SER A 81 21.94 12.74 -30.65
CA SER A 81 22.10 13.63 -31.80
C SER A 81 23.01 14.81 -31.47
N LYS A 82 23.72 15.32 -32.48
CA LYS A 82 24.49 16.56 -32.34
C LYS A 82 23.59 17.75 -32.06
N LEU A 83 22.35 17.73 -32.56
CA LEU A 83 21.34 18.75 -32.24
C LEU A 83 21.05 18.80 -30.73
N ALA A 84 20.79 17.64 -30.11
CA ALA A 84 20.57 17.56 -28.68
C ALA A 84 21.78 18.03 -27.87
N ALA A 85 23.01 17.67 -28.30
CA ALA A 85 24.25 18.11 -27.64
C ALA A 85 24.43 19.63 -27.68
N ARG A 86 24.10 20.28 -28.81
CA ARG A 86 24.15 21.74 -28.96
C ARG A 86 23.15 22.45 -28.04
N LEU A 87 21.91 21.95 -27.97
CA LEU A 87 20.90 22.50 -27.07
C LEU A 87 21.29 22.31 -25.58
N HIS A 88 21.89 21.18 -25.22
CA HIS A 88 22.44 20.97 -23.88
C HIS A 88 23.60 21.90 -23.55
N ALA A 89 24.41 22.25 -24.55
CA ALA A 89 25.53 23.18 -24.38
C ALA A 89 25.06 24.65 -24.20
N GLY A 90 23.75 24.90 -24.24
CA GLY A 90 23.15 26.21 -23.99
C GLY A 90 22.89 27.03 -25.25
N GLU A 91 22.93 26.43 -26.44
CA GLU A 91 22.52 27.14 -27.66
C GLU A 91 21.01 27.37 -27.66
N GLU A 92 20.59 28.65 -27.64
CA GLU A 92 19.17 29.02 -27.57
C GLU A 92 18.41 28.73 -28.87
N ILE A 93 19.03 28.99 -30.02
CA ILE A 93 18.46 28.72 -31.35
C ILE A 93 19.55 28.13 -32.25
N VAL A 94 19.19 27.08 -32.98
CA VAL A 94 20.03 26.36 -33.92
C VAL A 94 19.29 26.23 -35.24
N LEU A 95 19.65 27.09 -36.21
CA LEU A 95 19.18 26.99 -37.60
C LEU A 95 20.11 26.07 -38.40
N VAL A 96 19.52 25.16 -39.17
CA VAL A 96 20.26 24.12 -39.89
C VAL A 96 19.71 23.94 -41.30
N GLU A 97 20.56 24.16 -42.30
CA GLU A 97 20.25 23.96 -43.72
C GLU A 97 20.23 22.49 -44.12
N ASP A 98 21.24 21.71 -43.70
CA ASP A 98 21.30 20.25 -43.89
C ASP A 98 21.10 19.50 -42.56
N PRO A 99 19.91 18.92 -42.30
CA PRO A 99 19.62 18.19 -41.08
C PRO A 99 20.56 17.01 -40.79
N ASN A 100 21.22 16.44 -41.80
CA ASN A 100 22.18 15.34 -41.61
C ASN A 100 23.42 15.76 -40.80
N GLU A 101 23.70 17.07 -40.71
CA GLU A 101 24.79 17.58 -39.88
C GLU A 101 24.52 17.40 -38.38
N VAL A 102 23.24 17.37 -38.00
CA VAL A 102 22.82 17.44 -36.59
C VAL A 102 21.94 16.26 -36.14
N ILE A 103 21.23 15.60 -37.05
CA ILE A 103 20.34 14.44 -36.83
C ILE A 103 20.83 13.24 -37.66
N PRO A 104 20.74 12.00 -37.15
CA PRO A 104 21.08 10.79 -37.90
C PRO A 104 20.34 10.65 -39.25
N SER A 105 21.04 10.27 -40.32
CA SER A 105 20.51 10.25 -41.69
C SER A 105 19.34 9.29 -41.93
N ASP A 106 19.25 8.21 -41.17
CA ASP A 106 18.11 7.28 -41.19
C ASP A 106 16.83 7.98 -40.73
N GLN A 107 16.93 8.84 -39.71
CA GLN A 107 15.81 9.63 -39.20
C GLN A 107 15.47 10.79 -40.15
N VAL A 108 16.46 11.52 -40.67
CA VAL A 108 16.24 12.59 -41.66
C VAL A 108 15.45 12.06 -42.86
N LYS A 109 15.82 10.88 -43.39
CA LYS A 109 15.12 10.23 -44.50
C LYS A 109 13.75 9.68 -44.12
N ALA A 110 13.62 9.06 -42.95
CA ALA A 110 12.35 8.49 -42.50
C ALA A 110 11.26 9.56 -42.32
N TYR A 111 11.66 10.78 -41.97
CA TYR A 111 10.75 11.87 -41.64
C TYR A 111 10.75 13.03 -42.65
N ASP A 112 11.47 12.87 -43.76
CA ASP A 112 11.60 13.83 -44.87
C ASP A 112 11.94 15.25 -44.40
N ILE A 113 12.96 15.36 -43.54
CA ILE A 113 13.39 16.64 -42.98
C ILE A 113 14.31 17.32 -43.99
N GLN A 114 13.89 18.48 -44.50
CA GLN A 114 14.67 19.25 -45.49
C GLN A 114 15.61 20.26 -44.83
N SER A 115 15.07 21.07 -43.92
CA SER A 115 15.82 22.00 -43.08
C SER A 115 15.04 22.22 -41.78
N LEU A 116 15.70 22.72 -40.74
CA LEU A 116 15.05 22.95 -39.45
C LEU A 116 15.64 24.12 -38.67
N LEU A 117 14.82 24.67 -37.79
CA LEU A 117 15.21 25.57 -36.72
C LEU A 117 14.78 24.93 -35.40
N ALA A 118 15.75 24.68 -34.51
CA ALA A 118 15.50 24.20 -33.17
C ALA A 118 15.74 25.33 -32.16
N ALA A 119 14.79 25.54 -31.25
CA ALA A 119 14.92 26.50 -30.17
C ALA A 119 14.82 25.79 -28.81
N ALA A 120 15.73 26.10 -27.90
CA ALA A 120 15.73 25.59 -26.54
C ALA A 120 14.57 26.22 -25.75
N LEU A 121 13.84 25.38 -25.01
CA LEU A 121 12.82 25.84 -24.07
C LEU A 121 13.42 25.78 -22.67
N SER A 122 13.98 26.90 -22.22
CA SER A 122 14.71 26.97 -20.94
C SER A 122 14.07 27.99 -20.01
N ALA A 123 13.82 27.60 -18.76
CA ALA A 123 13.32 28.47 -17.70
C ALA A 123 14.25 28.37 -16.49
N ASP A 124 14.57 29.51 -15.86
CA ASP A 124 15.45 29.59 -14.69
C ASP A 124 16.81 28.87 -14.84
N GLY A 125 17.32 28.82 -16.07
CA GLY A 125 18.59 28.15 -16.40
C GLY A 125 18.50 26.63 -16.57
N GLU A 126 17.31 26.04 -16.47
CA GLU A 126 17.06 24.62 -16.71
C GLU A 126 16.44 24.42 -18.10
N LEU A 127 17.03 23.51 -18.89
CA LEU A 127 16.48 23.09 -20.17
C LEU A 127 15.25 22.21 -19.93
N MET A 128 14.07 22.65 -20.35
CA MET A 128 12.81 21.91 -20.19
C MET A 128 12.41 21.15 -21.45
N GLY A 129 12.99 21.49 -22.60
CA GLY A 129 12.58 20.94 -23.87
C GLY A 129 13.17 21.67 -25.08
N ALA A 130 12.65 21.33 -26.25
CA ALA A 130 13.00 21.98 -27.51
C ALA A 130 11.78 22.14 -28.40
N LEU A 131 11.66 23.29 -29.04
CA LEU A 131 10.75 23.54 -30.15
C LEU A 131 11.51 23.34 -31.45
N VAL A 132 11.09 22.39 -32.29
CA VAL A 132 11.70 22.16 -33.60
C VAL A 132 10.68 22.51 -34.69
N VAL A 133 11.08 23.44 -35.55
CA VAL A 133 10.29 23.93 -36.68
C VAL A 133 11.00 23.49 -37.96
N GLU A 134 10.29 22.79 -38.82
CA GLU A 134 10.82 22.26 -40.08
C GLU A 134 10.13 22.95 -41.25
N GLY A 135 10.91 23.31 -42.28
CA GLY A 135 10.40 24.09 -43.41
C GLY A 135 11.48 24.46 -44.41
N ASP A 136 11.22 25.51 -45.18
CA ASP A 136 12.19 26.11 -46.10
C ASP A 136 13.23 26.94 -45.34
N TYR A 137 14.51 26.75 -45.66
CA TYR A 137 15.61 27.36 -44.91
C TYR A 137 15.57 28.90 -44.93
N HIS A 138 15.27 29.52 -46.08
CA HIS A 138 15.26 30.97 -46.20
C HIS A 138 14.13 31.58 -45.39
N ARG A 139 12.96 30.94 -45.39
CA ARG A 139 11.81 31.38 -44.57
C ARG A 139 12.06 31.22 -43.08
N LEU A 140 12.68 30.12 -42.66
CA LEU A 140 13.05 29.90 -41.26
C LEU A 140 14.09 30.93 -40.80
N SER A 141 15.07 31.25 -41.64
CA SER A 141 16.04 32.31 -41.40
C SER A 141 15.39 33.68 -41.22
N GLU A 142 14.45 34.06 -42.11
CA GLU A 142 13.73 35.34 -41.99
C GLU A 142 12.80 35.41 -40.77
N SER A 143 12.34 34.26 -40.30
CA SER A 143 11.41 34.14 -39.17
C SER A 143 12.10 33.89 -37.83
N GLU A 144 13.43 33.87 -37.78
CA GLU A 144 14.19 33.50 -36.57
C GLU A 144 13.83 34.38 -35.36
N ASP A 145 13.78 35.71 -35.54
CA ASP A 145 13.43 36.65 -34.47
C ASP A 145 11.98 36.45 -33.98
N GLN A 146 11.04 36.16 -34.89
CA GLN A 146 9.66 35.89 -34.52
C GLN A 146 9.54 34.58 -33.73
N ILE A 147 10.28 33.55 -34.13
CA ILE A 147 10.32 32.27 -33.40
C ILE A 147 10.96 32.49 -32.02
N ARG A 148 12.01 33.30 -31.92
CA ARG A 148 12.66 33.65 -30.64
C ARG A 148 11.70 34.33 -29.66
N GLU A 149 10.87 35.25 -30.14
CA GLU A 149 9.84 35.89 -29.30
C GLU A 149 8.78 34.88 -28.83
N LEU A 150 8.39 33.95 -29.71
CA LEU A 150 7.42 32.91 -29.39
C LEU A 150 7.96 31.85 -28.41
N VAL A 151 9.27 31.57 -28.45
CA VAL A 151 9.93 30.59 -27.56
C VAL A 151 9.72 30.93 -26.10
N GLY A 152 9.77 32.21 -25.71
CA GLY A 152 9.49 32.62 -24.33
C GLY A 152 8.06 32.28 -23.90
N ILE A 153 7.09 32.48 -24.79
CA ILE A 153 5.67 32.19 -24.57
C ILE A 153 5.42 30.68 -24.48
N VAL A 154 6.02 29.93 -25.40
CA VAL A 154 5.94 28.45 -25.42
C VAL A 154 6.58 27.87 -24.17
N THR A 155 7.76 28.37 -23.78
CA THR A 155 8.47 27.95 -22.56
C THR A 155 7.60 28.15 -21.33
N LEU A 156 7.02 29.33 -21.15
CA LEU A 156 6.14 29.62 -20.00
C LEU A 156 4.89 28.74 -19.98
N ALA A 157 4.25 28.54 -21.14
CA ALA A 157 3.07 27.71 -21.26
C ALA A 157 3.37 26.23 -20.92
N VAL A 158 4.49 25.71 -21.41
CA VAL A 158 4.97 24.35 -21.11
C VAL A 158 5.34 24.21 -19.64
N ALA A 159 6.04 25.19 -19.06
CA ALA A 159 6.41 25.20 -17.65
C ALA A 159 5.16 25.18 -16.75
N ASN A 160 4.17 26.01 -17.05
CA ASN A 160 2.91 26.06 -16.30
C ASN A 160 2.12 24.77 -16.42
N ALA A 161 1.97 24.22 -17.63
CA ALA A 161 1.24 22.97 -17.84
C ALA A 161 1.93 21.79 -17.13
N ARG A 162 3.27 21.69 -17.21
CA ARG A 162 4.04 20.67 -16.46
C ARG A 162 3.91 20.83 -14.95
N SER A 163 3.94 22.06 -14.45
CA SER A 163 3.76 22.35 -13.02
C SER A 163 2.37 21.94 -12.55
N PHE A 164 1.34 22.26 -13.34
CA PHE A 164 -0.04 21.90 -13.05
C PHE A 164 -0.29 20.38 -13.11
N GLU A 165 0.24 19.70 -14.13
CA GLU A 165 0.17 18.23 -14.22
C GLU A 165 0.85 17.58 -13.01
N ARG A 166 2.05 18.04 -12.63
CA ARG A 166 2.75 17.55 -11.41
C ARG A 166 1.94 17.80 -10.14
N GLU A 167 1.29 18.96 -10.01
CA GLU A 167 0.49 19.28 -8.84
C GLU A 167 -0.80 18.45 -8.78
N GLN A 168 -1.46 18.21 -9.92
CA GLN A 168 -2.61 17.29 -9.99
C GLN A 168 -2.20 15.86 -9.66
N GLU A 169 -1.10 15.36 -10.22
CA GLU A 169 -0.58 14.03 -9.89
C GLU A 169 -0.29 13.91 -8.40
N ARG A 170 0.35 14.92 -7.81
CA ARG A 170 0.68 14.95 -6.37
C ARG A 170 -0.56 15.03 -5.48
N THR A 171 -1.59 15.74 -5.94
CA THR A 171 -2.89 15.83 -5.26
C THR A 171 -3.61 14.48 -5.34
N ALA A 172 -3.72 13.88 -6.52
CA ALA A 172 -4.35 12.58 -6.73
C ALA A 172 -3.63 11.46 -5.95
N GLU A 173 -2.29 11.51 -5.90
CA GLU A 173 -1.48 10.63 -5.06
C GLU A 173 -1.82 10.82 -3.57
N SER A 174 -1.86 12.07 -3.09
CA SER A 174 -2.21 12.37 -1.70
C SER A 174 -3.63 11.95 -1.32
N GLU A 175 -4.60 12.14 -2.21
CA GLU A 175 -5.99 11.72 -2.02
C GLU A 175 -6.10 10.19 -1.96
N ALA A 176 -5.44 9.47 -2.86
CA ALA A 176 -5.40 8.02 -2.84
C ALA A 176 -4.73 7.49 -1.56
N LEU A 177 -3.67 8.14 -1.09
CA LEU A 177 -3.02 7.80 0.18
C LEU A 177 -3.92 8.07 1.39
N LEU A 178 -4.67 9.17 1.39
CA LEU A 178 -5.63 9.51 2.46
C LEU A 178 -6.84 8.57 2.47
N GLU A 179 -7.36 8.17 1.32
CA GLU A 179 -8.42 7.17 1.20
C GLU A 179 -7.98 5.82 1.78
N VAL A 180 -6.75 5.41 1.47
CA VAL A 180 -6.15 4.21 2.07
C VAL A 180 -6.00 4.39 3.59
N ALA A 181 -5.43 5.50 4.06
CA ALA A 181 -5.21 5.74 5.48
C ALA A 181 -6.53 5.76 6.29
N THR A 182 -7.58 6.37 5.77
CA THR A 182 -8.92 6.39 6.40
C THR A 182 -9.56 5.02 6.42
N SER A 183 -9.53 4.28 5.30
CA SER A 183 -10.03 2.90 5.26
C SER A 183 -9.29 1.95 6.21
N LEU A 184 -8.01 2.23 6.52
CA LEU A 184 -7.22 1.44 7.46
C LEU A 184 -7.47 1.82 8.92
N ALA A 185 -7.82 3.08 9.20
CA ALA A 185 -8.08 3.57 10.55
C ALA A 185 -9.37 3.00 11.18
N ASP A 186 -10.34 2.60 10.35
CA ASP A 186 -11.64 2.10 10.82
C ASP A 186 -11.66 0.62 11.19
N SER A 187 -10.56 -0.12 10.95
CA SER A 187 -10.47 -1.56 11.23
C SER A 187 -9.58 -1.88 12.42
N THR A 188 -10.15 -2.52 13.44
CA THR A 188 -9.39 -3.10 14.57
C THR A 188 -8.80 -4.48 14.27
N ASP A 189 -9.16 -5.10 13.14
CA ASP A 189 -8.58 -6.37 12.69
C ASP A 189 -7.37 -6.14 11.78
N LEU A 190 -6.21 -6.58 12.25
CA LEU A 190 -4.95 -6.55 11.52
C LEU A 190 -5.05 -7.27 10.16
N SER A 191 -5.86 -8.33 10.07
CA SER A 191 -6.04 -9.09 8.83
C SER A 191 -6.72 -8.25 7.75
N THR A 192 -7.76 -7.48 8.12
CA THR A 192 -8.44 -6.53 7.24
C THR A 192 -7.51 -5.39 6.81
N VAL A 193 -6.72 -4.86 7.74
CA VAL A 193 -5.69 -3.83 7.46
C VAL A 193 -4.70 -4.35 6.42
N LEU A 194 -4.13 -5.54 6.64
CA LEU A 194 -3.17 -6.16 5.72
C LEU A 194 -3.78 -6.40 4.33
N ALA A 195 -5.02 -6.90 4.27
CA ALA A 195 -5.73 -7.12 3.02
C ALA A 195 -5.93 -5.82 2.23
N ALA A 196 -6.33 -4.75 2.91
CA ALA A 196 -6.51 -3.43 2.31
C ALA A 196 -5.18 -2.85 1.80
N VAL A 197 -4.10 -2.92 2.58
CA VAL A 197 -2.76 -2.48 2.16
C VAL A 197 -2.31 -3.23 0.92
N ALA A 198 -2.39 -4.57 0.92
CA ALA A 198 -1.96 -5.40 -0.20
C ALA A 198 -2.73 -5.07 -1.49
N ARG A 199 -4.06 -5.04 -1.41
CA ARG A 199 -4.93 -4.78 -2.57
C ARG A 199 -4.78 -3.36 -3.11
N ASN A 200 -4.80 -2.35 -2.23
CA ASN A 200 -4.73 -0.96 -2.65
C ASN A 200 -3.36 -0.61 -3.22
N SER A 201 -2.29 -1.13 -2.65
CA SER A 201 -0.94 -0.94 -3.20
C SER A 201 -0.83 -1.50 -4.62
N ALA A 202 -1.34 -2.72 -4.85
CA ALA A 202 -1.35 -3.30 -6.19
C ALA A 202 -2.22 -2.50 -7.16
N ARG A 203 -3.44 -2.13 -6.76
CA ARG A 203 -4.38 -1.37 -7.60
C ARG A 203 -3.85 0.00 -8.00
N VAL A 204 -3.34 0.78 -7.05
CA VAL A 204 -2.93 2.18 -7.28
C VAL A 204 -1.58 2.24 -8.00
N ALA A 205 -0.64 1.34 -7.69
CA ALA A 205 0.65 1.27 -8.39
C ALA A 205 0.58 0.48 -9.72
N GLY A 206 -0.58 -0.09 -10.07
CA GLY A 206 -0.84 -0.75 -11.34
C GLY A 206 -0.20 -2.14 -11.49
N PHE A 207 -0.11 -2.90 -10.39
CA PHE A 207 0.36 -4.29 -10.33
C PHE A 207 -0.80 -5.30 -10.33
N ASP A 208 -0.52 -6.56 -10.67
CA ASP A 208 -1.56 -7.60 -10.70
C ASP A 208 -1.91 -8.05 -9.27
N ARG A 209 -0.88 -8.19 -8.42
CA ARG A 209 -1.00 -8.73 -7.06
C ARG A 209 -0.12 -7.98 -6.07
N GLY A 210 -0.61 -7.84 -4.85
CA GLY A 210 0.13 -7.36 -3.70
C GLY A 210 0.19 -8.43 -2.61
N SER A 211 1.38 -8.68 -2.06
CA SER A 211 1.60 -9.65 -0.99
C SER A 211 2.45 -9.07 0.11
N ILE A 212 2.20 -9.47 1.36
CA ILE A 212 2.90 -8.92 2.53
C ILE A 212 3.59 -10.04 3.29
N LEU A 213 4.88 -9.85 3.54
CA LEU A 213 5.65 -10.62 4.50
C LEU A 213 5.91 -9.73 5.70
N LEU A 214 5.60 -10.21 6.91
CA LEU A 214 5.94 -9.50 8.14
C LEU A 214 7.05 -10.22 8.89
N VAL A 215 7.81 -9.46 9.67
CA VAL A 215 8.80 -9.99 10.60
C VAL A 215 8.08 -10.68 11.77
N ASP A 216 8.45 -11.94 12.05
CA ASP A 216 8.03 -12.71 13.24
C ASP A 216 8.93 -12.42 14.46
N GLU A 217 8.62 -13.02 15.60
CA GLU A 217 9.35 -12.78 16.86
C GLU A 217 10.81 -13.26 16.78
N GLU A 218 11.09 -14.26 15.93
CA GLU A 218 12.43 -14.77 15.66
C GLU A 218 13.17 -13.96 14.58
N GLY A 219 12.53 -12.94 14.01
CA GLY A 219 13.14 -12.05 13.02
C GLY A 219 13.08 -12.56 11.58
N HIS A 220 12.32 -13.61 11.28
CA HIS A 220 12.13 -14.13 9.92
C HIS A 220 10.97 -13.43 9.22
N LEU A 221 11.05 -13.33 7.89
CA LEU A 221 9.95 -12.82 7.08
C LEU A 221 8.94 -13.94 6.80
N ARG A 222 7.70 -13.74 7.26
CA ARG A 222 6.60 -14.70 7.12
C ARG A 222 5.48 -14.13 6.26
N PRO A 223 4.97 -14.88 5.28
CA PRO A 223 3.79 -14.47 4.53
C PRO A 223 2.58 -14.32 5.45
N VAL A 224 1.91 -13.17 5.38
CA VAL A 224 0.70 -12.90 6.19
C VAL A 224 -0.50 -12.47 5.36
N MET A 225 -0.30 -12.06 4.10
CA MET A 225 -1.38 -11.62 3.23
C MET A 225 -0.99 -11.69 1.76
N SER A 226 -1.97 -11.95 0.88
CA SER A 226 -1.84 -11.80 -0.57
C SER A 226 -3.22 -11.45 -1.16
N GLN A 227 -3.28 -10.44 -2.02
CA GLN A 227 -4.51 -9.94 -2.64
C GLN A 227 -4.26 -9.51 -4.09
N TYR A 228 -5.19 -9.86 -4.98
CA TYR A 228 -5.20 -9.37 -6.36
C TYR A 228 -5.85 -7.99 -6.45
N ALA A 229 -5.34 -7.14 -7.35
CA ALA A 229 -5.79 -5.76 -7.51
C ALA A 229 -7.26 -5.63 -7.95
N ASP A 230 -7.75 -6.60 -8.72
CA ASP A 230 -9.14 -6.69 -9.20
C ASP A 230 -10.10 -7.35 -8.19
N GLY A 231 -9.59 -7.83 -7.05
CA GLY A 231 -10.35 -8.43 -5.97
C GLY A 231 -10.71 -9.90 -6.13
N HIS A 232 -10.20 -10.62 -7.14
CA HIS A 232 -10.38 -12.07 -7.17
C HIS A 232 -9.54 -12.77 -6.10
N HIS A 233 -9.93 -14.01 -5.75
CA HIS A 233 -9.29 -14.80 -4.70
C HIS A 233 -8.93 -16.19 -5.20
N GLU A 234 -7.71 -16.65 -4.89
CA GLU A 234 -7.22 -18.00 -5.18
C GLU A 234 -6.79 -18.70 -3.87
N PRO A 235 -7.70 -19.44 -3.21
CA PRO A 235 -7.42 -20.05 -1.91
C PRO A 235 -6.23 -21.02 -1.90
N GLU A 236 -6.04 -21.78 -2.97
CA GLU A 236 -4.94 -22.73 -3.10
C GLU A 236 -3.58 -22.04 -3.20
N LEU A 237 -3.49 -20.94 -3.97
CA LEU A 237 -2.28 -20.13 -4.02
C LEU A 237 -2.01 -19.46 -2.68
N TRP A 238 -3.03 -19.00 -1.97
CA TRP A 238 -2.87 -18.46 -0.63
C TRP A 238 -2.32 -19.50 0.36
N GLU A 239 -2.87 -20.71 0.38
CA GLU A 239 -2.38 -21.79 1.27
C GLU A 239 -0.93 -22.16 0.91
N ARG A 240 -0.62 -22.20 -0.38
CA ARG A 240 0.75 -22.42 -0.85
C ARG A 240 1.68 -21.31 -0.40
N PHE A 241 1.30 -20.05 -0.56
CA PHE A 241 2.09 -18.89 -0.17
C PHE A 241 2.39 -18.89 1.33
N ARG A 242 1.37 -19.06 2.18
CA ARG A 242 1.53 -19.03 3.63
C ARG A 242 2.28 -20.24 4.21
N SER A 243 2.39 -21.33 3.45
CA SER A 243 3.15 -22.52 3.87
C SER A 243 4.66 -22.40 3.58
N ILE A 244 5.11 -21.40 2.81
CA ILE A 244 6.55 -21.21 2.53
C ILE A 244 7.27 -20.78 3.81
N LYS A 245 8.30 -21.56 4.17
CA LYS A 245 9.20 -21.29 5.30
C LYS A 245 10.62 -20.90 4.88
N ALA A 246 10.96 -21.04 3.61
CA ALA A 246 12.24 -20.64 3.05
C ALA A 246 12.42 -19.13 3.13
N GLU A 247 13.66 -18.66 3.29
CA GLU A 247 13.95 -17.22 3.24
C GLU A 247 13.78 -16.66 1.82
N LEU A 248 13.51 -15.35 1.73
CA LEU A 248 13.54 -14.59 0.48
C LEU A 248 14.65 -13.53 0.59
N PRO A 249 15.88 -13.81 0.11
CA PRO A 249 17.03 -12.93 0.32
C PRO A 249 16.82 -11.51 -0.23
N ALA A 250 16.16 -11.35 -1.39
CA ALA A 250 15.79 -10.03 -1.91
C ALA A 250 14.92 -9.22 -0.94
N ALA A 251 13.96 -9.87 -0.27
CA ALA A 251 13.11 -9.21 0.71
C ALA A 251 13.90 -8.84 1.97
N ARG A 252 14.81 -9.72 2.41
CA ARG A 252 15.70 -9.42 3.55
C ARG A 252 16.60 -8.21 3.25
N GLU A 253 17.21 -8.14 2.07
CA GLU A 253 18.03 -7.01 1.65
C GLU A 253 17.25 -5.68 1.62
N VAL A 254 16.02 -5.71 1.11
CA VAL A 254 15.11 -4.55 1.10
C VAL A 254 14.74 -4.10 2.51
N LEU A 255 14.44 -5.05 3.39
CA LEU A 255 14.15 -4.75 4.80
C LEU A 255 15.37 -4.13 5.50
N ASP A 256 16.56 -4.67 5.26
CA ASP A 256 17.78 -4.27 5.94
C ASP A 256 18.30 -2.91 5.48
N SER A 257 18.23 -2.66 4.17
CA SER A 257 18.63 -1.40 3.55
C SER A 257 17.59 -0.29 3.72
N GLY A 258 16.31 -0.64 3.90
CA GLY A 258 15.20 0.29 3.89
C GLY A 258 14.93 0.92 2.51
N ARG A 259 15.47 0.33 1.43
CA ARG A 259 15.31 0.83 0.05
C ARG A 259 14.53 -0.17 -0.80
N PRO A 260 13.61 0.28 -1.67
CA PRO A 260 12.90 -0.62 -2.56
C PRO A 260 13.83 -1.24 -3.60
N ALA A 261 13.50 -2.44 -4.07
CA ALA A 261 14.22 -3.15 -5.12
C ALA A 261 13.25 -3.70 -6.18
N SER A 262 13.61 -3.62 -7.46
CA SER A 262 12.78 -4.07 -8.57
C SER A 262 13.50 -5.08 -9.44
N TYR A 263 12.81 -6.17 -9.81
CA TYR A 263 13.33 -7.22 -10.69
C TYR A 263 12.35 -7.43 -11.84
N SER A 264 12.77 -7.07 -13.06
CA SER A 264 11.96 -7.31 -14.28
C SER A 264 12.02 -8.76 -14.75
N LYS A 265 12.94 -9.55 -14.19
CA LYS A 265 13.18 -10.97 -14.46
C LYS A 265 13.72 -11.67 -13.19
N PRO A 266 12.92 -11.84 -12.14
CA PRO A 266 13.40 -12.35 -10.85
C PRO A 266 14.06 -13.74 -10.95
N GLU A 267 13.65 -14.56 -11.92
CA GLU A 267 14.23 -15.89 -12.17
C GLU A 267 15.69 -15.86 -12.67
N GLU A 268 16.19 -14.73 -13.19
CA GLU A 268 17.60 -14.59 -13.60
C GLU A 268 18.54 -14.32 -12.41
N ALA A 269 18.00 -14.12 -11.20
CA ALA A 269 18.75 -13.95 -9.95
C ALA A 269 18.23 -14.91 -8.85
N PRO A 270 18.36 -16.25 -9.05
CA PRO A 270 17.79 -17.26 -8.15
C PRO A 270 18.36 -17.24 -6.73
N GLU A 271 19.55 -16.69 -6.54
CA GLU A 271 20.17 -16.46 -5.23
C GLU A 271 19.45 -15.37 -4.41
N LEU A 272 18.84 -14.39 -5.08
CA LEU A 272 18.04 -13.32 -4.46
C LEU A 272 16.55 -13.67 -4.45
N ASN A 273 16.07 -14.34 -5.51
CA ASN A 273 14.67 -14.71 -5.72
C ASN A 273 14.55 -16.22 -5.98
N PRO A 274 14.60 -17.07 -4.95
CA PRO A 274 14.57 -18.52 -5.12
C PRO A 274 13.31 -19.01 -5.88
N PRO A 275 13.41 -20.07 -6.70
CA PRO A 275 12.30 -20.56 -7.53
C PRO A 275 10.99 -20.82 -6.77
N ILE A 276 11.08 -21.24 -5.50
CA ILE A 276 9.91 -21.47 -4.63
C ILE A 276 9.03 -20.23 -4.45
N TRP A 277 9.60 -19.02 -4.56
CA TRP A 277 8.90 -17.75 -4.47
C TRP A 277 8.40 -17.23 -5.82
N VAL A 278 8.93 -17.74 -6.94
CA VAL A 278 8.71 -17.19 -8.28
C VAL A 278 7.80 -18.09 -9.11
N GLU A 279 8.16 -19.37 -9.27
CA GLU A 279 7.50 -20.30 -10.20
C GLU A 279 6.05 -20.63 -9.81
N PRO A 280 5.74 -20.99 -8.55
CA PRO A 280 4.38 -21.40 -8.18
C PRO A 280 3.33 -20.30 -8.32
N PHE A 281 3.79 -19.04 -8.31
CA PHE A 281 2.94 -17.85 -8.36
C PHE A 281 3.04 -17.12 -9.70
N ALA A 282 3.72 -17.73 -10.68
CA ALA A 282 3.94 -17.22 -12.03
C ALA A 282 4.54 -15.80 -12.08
N ILE A 283 5.38 -15.43 -11.11
CA ILE A 283 5.95 -14.08 -11.03
C ILE A 283 6.93 -13.89 -12.19
N ARG A 284 6.75 -12.80 -12.94
CA ARG A 284 7.61 -12.41 -14.07
C ARG A 284 8.25 -11.05 -13.90
N SER A 285 7.68 -10.19 -13.06
CA SER A 285 8.30 -8.94 -12.61
C SER A 285 7.82 -8.63 -11.21
N VAL A 286 8.68 -8.12 -10.33
CA VAL A 286 8.35 -7.86 -8.93
C VAL A 286 9.04 -6.59 -8.43
N LEU A 287 8.30 -5.79 -7.68
CA LEU A 287 8.78 -4.66 -6.88
C LEU A 287 8.66 -5.05 -5.41
N LEU A 288 9.75 -4.97 -4.67
CA LEU A 288 9.79 -5.16 -3.23
C LEU A 288 9.93 -3.79 -2.56
N VAL A 289 9.05 -3.50 -1.62
CA VAL A 289 8.99 -2.23 -0.89
C VAL A 289 9.02 -2.49 0.61
N PRO A 290 9.89 -1.83 1.37
CA PRO A 290 9.99 -2.04 2.81
C PRO A 290 8.78 -1.40 3.52
N LEU A 291 8.20 -2.11 4.50
CA LEU A 291 7.15 -1.62 5.38
C LEU A 291 7.80 -1.07 6.65
N VAL A 292 8.13 0.21 6.65
CA VAL A 292 8.83 0.90 7.75
C VAL A 292 8.01 2.08 8.23
N ALA A 293 7.77 2.15 9.54
CA ALA A 293 7.15 3.31 10.18
C ALA A 293 7.77 3.53 11.57
N TRP A 294 7.92 4.80 11.97
CA TRP A 294 8.51 5.20 13.27
C TRP A 294 9.88 4.58 13.59
N GLY A 295 10.68 4.30 12.56
CA GLY A 295 11.99 3.64 12.71
C GLY A 295 11.92 2.12 12.91
N GLU A 296 10.72 1.54 12.97
CA GLU A 296 10.49 0.10 13.07
C GLU A 296 10.27 -0.52 11.69
N ARG A 297 10.85 -1.72 11.50
CA ARG A 297 10.82 -2.47 10.23
C ARG A 297 9.82 -3.62 10.36
N PHE A 298 8.59 -3.39 9.94
CA PHE A 298 7.50 -4.36 10.10
C PHE A 298 7.59 -5.53 9.12
N GLY A 299 8.11 -5.30 7.91
CA GLY A 299 8.13 -6.31 6.87
C GLY A 299 8.39 -5.77 5.46
N VAL A 300 7.95 -6.52 4.46
CA VAL A 300 8.11 -6.20 3.04
C VAL A 300 6.80 -6.41 2.32
N LEU A 301 6.43 -5.43 1.49
CA LEU A 301 5.36 -5.51 0.50
C LEU A 301 5.98 -5.93 -0.83
N LEU A 302 5.40 -6.96 -1.45
CA LEU A 302 5.75 -7.43 -2.78
C LEU A 302 4.61 -7.07 -3.72
N LEU A 303 4.93 -6.39 -4.80
CA LEU A 303 4.00 -6.07 -5.87
C LEU A 303 4.49 -6.73 -7.14
N ASP A 304 3.67 -7.62 -7.71
CA ASP A 304 4.11 -8.48 -8.80
C ASP A 304 3.17 -8.48 -10.01
N HIS A 305 3.75 -8.86 -11.15
CA HIS A 305 3.06 -9.14 -12.39
C HIS A 305 3.28 -10.58 -12.83
N GLY A 306 2.22 -11.20 -13.36
CA GLY A 306 2.29 -12.50 -14.03
C GLY A 306 2.93 -12.46 -15.43
N ARG A 307 3.21 -11.25 -15.94
CA ARG A 307 3.82 -11.00 -17.25
C ARG A 307 5.04 -10.09 -17.09
N ARG A 308 6.00 -10.19 -18.02
CA ARG A 308 7.18 -9.32 -18.00
C ARG A 308 6.77 -7.87 -18.24
N ARG A 309 7.12 -6.99 -17.32
CA ARG A 309 6.92 -5.54 -17.42
C ARG A 309 8.11 -4.79 -16.83
N THR A 310 8.44 -3.66 -17.44
CA THR A 310 9.37 -2.70 -16.85
C THR A 310 8.65 -1.92 -15.75
N ILE A 311 9.21 -1.90 -14.55
CA ILE A 311 8.69 -1.14 -13.41
C ILE A 311 9.22 0.29 -13.50
N THR A 312 8.33 1.27 -13.55
CA THR A 312 8.73 2.69 -13.68
C THR A 312 9.04 3.31 -12.32
N LEU A 313 9.78 4.43 -12.32
CA LEU A 313 10.03 5.22 -11.11
C LEU A 313 8.73 5.76 -10.49
N GLN A 314 7.73 6.09 -11.33
CA GLN A 314 6.42 6.53 -10.85
C GLN A 314 5.70 5.43 -10.09
N GLN A 315 5.64 4.21 -10.64
CA GLN A 315 5.05 3.06 -9.94
C GLN A 315 5.76 2.78 -8.61
N MET A 316 7.09 2.90 -8.58
CA MET A 316 7.87 2.74 -7.36
C MET A 316 7.55 3.81 -6.31
N ARG A 317 7.47 5.09 -6.71
CA ARG A 317 7.13 6.19 -5.79
C ARG A 317 5.76 6.00 -5.15
N ILE A 318 4.74 5.69 -5.96
CA ILE A 318 3.39 5.40 -5.49
C ILE A 318 3.39 4.22 -4.52
N ALA A 319 4.06 3.11 -4.89
CA ALA A 319 4.15 1.93 -4.03
C ALA A 319 4.82 2.23 -2.68
N VAL A 320 5.90 3.01 -2.66
CA VAL A 320 6.56 3.46 -1.43
C VAL A 320 5.62 4.29 -0.57
N GLY A 321 4.91 5.26 -1.16
CA GLY A 321 3.94 6.10 -0.44
C GLY A 321 2.87 5.27 0.25
N VAL A 322 2.24 4.34 -0.48
CA VAL A 322 1.19 3.47 0.08
C VAL A 322 1.77 2.53 1.14
N ALA A 323 2.96 1.97 0.91
CA ALA A 323 3.64 1.09 1.86
C ALA A 323 3.98 1.81 3.17
N THR A 324 4.41 3.08 3.14
CA THR A 324 4.67 3.88 4.35
C THR A 324 3.41 4.05 5.20
N GLN A 325 2.27 4.37 4.58
CA GLN A 325 0.99 4.47 5.30
C GLN A 325 0.52 3.11 5.81
N GLY A 326 0.66 2.07 4.99
CA GLY A 326 0.35 0.69 5.37
C GLY A 326 1.18 0.20 6.56
N ALA A 327 2.47 0.53 6.60
CA ALA A 327 3.35 0.19 7.71
C ALA A 327 2.90 0.85 9.02
N ALA A 328 2.49 2.12 8.99
CA ALA A 328 1.94 2.80 10.16
C ALA A 328 0.65 2.11 10.66
N ALA A 329 -0.28 1.79 9.75
CA ALA A 329 -1.51 1.10 10.10
C ALA A 329 -1.26 -0.31 10.69
N ILE A 330 -0.30 -1.06 10.13
CA ILE A 330 0.13 -2.35 10.65
C ILE A 330 0.69 -2.20 12.08
N GLY A 331 1.51 -1.17 12.32
CA GLY A 331 2.05 -0.88 13.65
C GLY A 331 0.96 -0.56 14.67
N ILE A 332 -0.03 0.28 14.32
CA ILE A 332 -1.20 0.56 15.19
C ILE A 332 -1.99 -0.71 15.47
N GLY A 333 -2.29 -1.50 14.44
CA GLY A 333 -3.04 -2.76 14.59
C GLY A 333 -2.33 -3.76 15.50
N ARG A 334 -1.00 -3.87 15.38
CA ARG A 334 -0.18 -4.71 16.28
C ARG A 334 -0.20 -4.20 17.72
N LEU A 335 -0.08 -2.89 17.93
CA LEU A 335 -0.11 -2.28 19.26
C LEU A 335 -1.47 -2.48 19.95
N LEU A 336 -2.56 -2.19 19.25
CA LEU A 336 -3.93 -2.38 19.77
C LEU A 336 -4.20 -3.84 20.14
N LYS A 337 -3.74 -4.78 19.31
CA LYS A 337 -3.86 -6.22 19.59
C LYS A 337 -3.08 -6.61 20.84
N SER A 338 -1.82 -6.19 20.95
CA SER A 338 -0.98 -6.47 22.11
C SER A 338 -1.57 -5.90 23.41
N GLU A 339 -2.12 -4.68 23.35
CA GLU A 339 -2.80 -4.07 24.49
C GLU A 339 -4.06 -4.86 24.89
N ALA A 340 -4.89 -5.26 23.91
CA ALA A 340 -6.09 -6.04 24.16
C ALA A 340 -5.77 -7.42 24.79
N ASP A 341 -4.76 -8.11 24.27
CA ASP A 341 -4.30 -9.40 24.81
C ASP A 341 -3.73 -9.24 26.23
N SER A 342 -2.95 -8.18 26.47
CA SER A 342 -2.44 -7.85 27.80
C SER A 342 -3.57 -7.58 28.81
N ARG A 343 -4.55 -6.76 28.43
CA ARG A 343 -5.73 -6.46 29.28
C ARG A 343 -6.50 -7.73 29.62
N ARG A 344 -6.75 -8.60 28.62
CA ARG A 344 -7.44 -9.88 28.84
C ARG A 344 -6.68 -10.76 29.83
N SER A 345 -5.36 -10.90 29.69
CA SER A 345 -4.56 -11.70 30.62
C SER A 345 -4.60 -11.17 32.06
N VAL A 346 -4.60 -9.85 32.24
CA VAL A 346 -4.73 -9.21 33.55
C VAL A 346 -6.11 -9.47 34.17
N GLU A 347 -7.18 -9.38 33.37
CA GLU A 347 -8.53 -9.69 33.83
C GLU A 347 -8.67 -11.15 34.28
N GLU A 348 -8.12 -12.09 33.53
CA GLU A 348 -8.11 -13.52 33.88
C GLU A 348 -7.30 -13.79 35.16
N ALA A 349 -6.15 -13.15 35.31
CA ALA A 349 -5.32 -13.25 36.52
C ALA A 349 -6.05 -12.68 37.76
N LEU A 350 -6.68 -11.51 37.62
CA LEU A 350 -7.47 -10.89 38.68
C LEU A 350 -8.65 -11.77 39.09
N GLN A 351 -9.35 -12.39 38.14
CA GLN A 351 -10.46 -13.28 38.42
C GLN A 351 -10.01 -14.53 39.18
N THR A 352 -8.85 -15.08 38.81
CA THR A 352 -8.23 -16.21 39.52
C THR A 352 -7.86 -15.83 40.96
N LEU A 353 -7.27 -14.64 41.16
CA LEU A 353 -6.92 -14.15 42.50
C LEU A 353 -8.16 -13.95 43.37
N ARG A 354 -9.23 -13.32 42.85
CA ARG A 354 -10.50 -13.14 43.57
C ARG A 354 -11.10 -14.48 44.02
N THR A 355 -11.04 -15.49 43.14
CA THR A 355 -11.54 -16.83 43.46
C THR A 355 -10.74 -17.45 44.61
N ARG A 356 -9.41 -17.34 44.58
CA ARG A 356 -8.53 -17.82 45.66
C ARG A 356 -8.74 -17.08 46.98
N GLU A 357 -8.88 -15.75 46.94
CA GLU A 357 -9.16 -14.93 48.13
C GLU A 357 -10.48 -15.36 48.78
N ALA A 358 -11.55 -15.52 47.98
CA ALA A 358 -12.85 -15.97 48.47
C ALA A 358 -12.77 -17.36 49.13
N GLN A 359 -12.02 -18.29 48.54
CA GLN A 359 -11.77 -19.62 49.12
C GLN A 359 -10.99 -19.54 50.43
N GLN A 360 -9.91 -18.75 50.49
CA GLN A 360 -9.10 -18.58 51.70
C GLN A 360 -9.90 -17.92 52.83
N ALA A 361 -10.70 -16.90 52.51
CA ALA A 361 -11.59 -16.25 53.48
C ALA A 361 -12.65 -17.23 54.02
N ALA A 362 -13.22 -18.07 53.15
CA ALA A 362 -14.15 -19.12 53.57
C ALA A 362 -13.49 -20.13 54.51
N VAL A 363 -12.29 -20.62 54.17
CA VAL A 363 -11.53 -21.55 55.02
C VAL A 363 -11.20 -20.90 56.37
N ALA A 364 -10.66 -19.69 56.39
CA ALA A 364 -10.31 -18.99 57.62
C ALA A 364 -11.53 -18.77 58.53
N LYS A 365 -12.67 -18.38 57.95
CA LYS A 365 -13.93 -18.19 58.69
C LYS A 365 -14.42 -19.50 59.32
N LEU A 366 -14.38 -20.61 58.57
CA LEU A 366 -14.78 -21.93 59.08
C LEU A 366 -13.81 -22.45 60.15
N SER A 367 -12.50 -22.25 59.97
CA SER A 367 -11.50 -22.59 60.98
C SER A 367 -11.70 -21.82 62.28
N GLN A 368 -12.01 -20.52 62.21
CA GLN A 368 -12.30 -19.71 63.40
C GLN A 368 -13.53 -20.20 64.15
N LEU A 369 -14.60 -20.56 63.43
CA LEU A 369 -15.82 -21.11 64.02
C LEU A 369 -15.58 -22.48 64.67
N ALA A 370 -14.74 -23.32 64.08
CA ALA A 370 -14.42 -24.63 64.64
C ALA A 370 -13.57 -24.55 65.93
N LEU A 371 -12.78 -23.49 66.10
CA LEU A 371 -11.92 -23.27 67.27
C LEU A 371 -12.61 -22.54 68.43
N THR A 372 -13.74 -21.88 68.16
CA THR A 372 -14.62 -21.40 69.23
C THR A 372 -15.48 -22.59 69.65
N ASP A 373 -15.57 -22.88 70.94
CA ASP A 373 -16.16 -24.10 71.56
C ASP A 373 -17.66 -24.28 71.24
N GLY A 374 -17.98 -24.50 69.97
CA GLY A 374 -19.29 -24.35 69.35
C GLY A 374 -19.90 -25.69 68.96
N ASP A 375 -21.24 -25.73 69.01
CA ASP A 375 -22.04 -26.86 68.57
C ASP A 375 -21.74 -27.24 67.11
N LEU A 376 -21.41 -28.53 66.89
CA LEU A 376 -21.09 -29.11 65.58
C LEU A 376 -22.21 -28.86 64.56
N PHE A 377 -23.47 -28.83 65.00
CA PHE A 377 -24.60 -28.52 64.11
C PHE A 377 -24.53 -27.08 63.58
N GLY A 378 -24.20 -26.11 64.43
CA GLY A 378 -24.00 -24.71 64.05
C GLY A 378 -22.84 -24.53 63.07
N LEU A 379 -21.75 -25.29 63.26
CA LEU A 379 -20.62 -25.31 62.33
C LEU A 379 -21.01 -25.86 60.95
N MET A 380 -21.76 -26.97 60.90
CA MET A 380 -22.24 -27.57 59.65
C MET A 380 -23.19 -26.65 58.89
N ASP A 381 -24.11 -25.99 59.59
CA ASP A 381 -25.04 -25.02 58.97
C ASP A 381 -24.27 -23.83 58.35
N GLU A 382 -23.37 -23.21 59.11
CA GLU A 382 -22.57 -22.08 58.61
C GLU A 382 -21.59 -22.52 57.51
N ALA A 383 -21.05 -23.75 57.55
CA ALA A 383 -20.25 -24.32 56.48
C ALA A 383 -21.03 -24.42 55.16
N THR A 384 -22.25 -24.96 55.19
CA THR A 384 -23.09 -25.05 53.99
C THR A 384 -23.44 -23.67 53.44
N ARG A 385 -23.66 -22.68 54.32
CA ARG A 385 -23.93 -21.27 53.96
C ARG A 385 -22.74 -20.56 53.33
N VAL A 386 -21.57 -20.67 53.94
CA VAL A 386 -20.34 -20.08 53.41
C VAL A 386 -19.98 -20.70 52.06
N LEU A 387 -20.08 -22.03 51.93
CA LEU A 387 -19.82 -22.72 50.67
C LEU A 387 -20.81 -22.34 49.57
N ALA A 388 -22.12 -22.27 49.86
CA ALA A 388 -23.13 -21.88 48.88
C ALA A 388 -22.84 -20.47 48.32
N LYS A 389 -22.48 -19.54 49.21
CA LYS A 389 -22.15 -18.16 48.83
C LYS A 389 -20.83 -18.08 48.06
N THR A 390 -19.78 -18.76 48.51
CA THR A 390 -18.44 -18.70 47.89
C THR A 390 -18.42 -19.36 46.53
N LEU A 391 -19.11 -20.49 46.37
CA LEU A 391 -19.18 -21.23 45.11
C LEU A 391 -20.30 -20.74 44.18
N GLN A 392 -21.13 -19.79 44.64
CA GLN A 392 -22.31 -19.29 43.93
C GLN A 392 -23.26 -20.42 43.46
N VAL A 393 -23.43 -21.43 44.32
CA VAL A 393 -24.33 -22.55 44.05
C VAL A 393 -25.63 -22.39 44.82
N GLU A 394 -26.73 -22.79 44.21
CA GLU A 394 -28.06 -22.69 44.81
C GLU A 394 -28.25 -23.69 45.96
N TYR A 395 -27.59 -24.86 45.88
CA TYR A 395 -27.72 -25.94 46.86
C TYR A 395 -26.36 -26.40 47.40
N THR A 396 -26.26 -26.52 48.71
CA THR A 396 -25.19 -27.24 49.41
C THR A 396 -25.82 -28.13 50.47
N LYS A 397 -25.19 -29.26 50.78
CA LYS A 397 -25.65 -30.17 51.83
C LYS A 397 -24.49 -30.89 52.50
N ILE A 398 -24.65 -31.18 53.78
CA ILE A 398 -23.84 -32.13 54.54
C ILE A 398 -24.76 -33.28 54.92
N LEU A 399 -24.31 -34.50 54.66
CA LEU A 399 -25.03 -35.73 54.93
C LEU A 399 -24.29 -36.53 56.00
N GLU A 400 -25.03 -37.17 56.91
CA GLU A 400 -24.50 -38.10 57.91
C GLU A 400 -25.00 -39.51 57.63
N LEU A 401 -24.09 -40.48 57.60
CA LEU A 401 -24.45 -41.88 57.41
C LEU A 401 -25.11 -42.43 58.68
N LEU A 402 -26.32 -42.97 58.54
CA LEU A 402 -27.08 -43.49 59.65
C LEU A 402 -26.58 -44.88 60.12
N PRO A 403 -26.85 -45.26 61.38
CA PRO A 403 -26.56 -46.61 61.87
C PRO A 403 -27.26 -47.66 61.00
N GLY A 404 -26.49 -48.51 60.33
CA GLY A 404 -26.98 -49.48 59.35
C GLY A 404 -26.35 -49.33 57.96
N GLY A 405 -25.82 -48.15 57.64
CA GLY A 405 -25.01 -47.92 56.43
C GLY A 405 -25.79 -47.82 55.11
N GLU A 406 -27.12 -47.93 55.14
CA GLU A 406 -27.97 -47.91 53.94
C GLU A 406 -28.51 -46.51 53.60
N GLU A 407 -28.53 -45.58 54.55
CA GLU A 407 -29.13 -44.26 54.40
C GLU A 407 -28.26 -43.12 54.95
N LEU A 408 -28.38 -41.95 54.32
CA LEU A 408 -27.67 -40.71 54.64
C LEU A 408 -28.68 -39.62 55.02
N LEU A 409 -28.63 -39.11 56.24
CA LEU A 409 -29.48 -38.04 56.75
C LEU A 409 -28.96 -36.66 56.33
N LEU A 410 -29.84 -35.80 55.81
CA LEU A 410 -29.52 -34.38 55.56
C LEU A 410 -29.32 -33.62 56.87
N LYS A 411 -28.08 -33.45 57.32
CA LYS A 411 -27.75 -32.80 58.59
C LYS A 411 -27.68 -31.28 58.51
N ALA A 412 -27.19 -30.73 57.41
CA ALA A 412 -27.17 -29.30 57.15
C ALA A 412 -27.29 -29.04 55.65
N GLY A 413 -27.78 -27.88 55.25
CA GLY A 413 -27.81 -27.51 53.83
C GLY A 413 -28.48 -26.18 53.55
N MET A 414 -28.07 -25.55 52.45
CA MET A 414 -28.68 -24.34 51.90
C MET A 414 -29.45 -24.62 50.61
N GLY A 415 -30.46 -23.80 50.34
CA GLY A 415 -31.33 -23.91 49.15
C GLY A 415 -32.52 -24.85 49.33
N TRP A 416 -32.49 -25.74 50.33
CA TRP A 416 -33.53 -26.73 50.56
C TRP A 416 -34.81 -26.12 51.13
N ARG A 417 -35.95 -26.77 50.85
CA ARG A 417 -37.24 -26.39 51.44
C ARG A 417 -37.19 -26.50 52.97
N PRO A 418 -37.83 -25.57 53.70
CA PRO A 418 -37.89 -25.63 55.16
C PRO A 418 -38.44 -26.97 55.66
N GLY A 419 -37.83 -27.50 56.72
CA GLY A 419 -38.23 -28.77 57.33
C GLY A 419 -37.59 -30.03 56.74
N LEU A 420 -36.80 -29.94 55.67
CA LEU A 420 -36.07 -31.09 55.10
C LEU A 420 -34.76 -31.41 55.82
N VAL A 421 -34.06 -30.38 56.32
CA VAL A 421 -32.85 -30.56 57.13
C VAL A 421 -33.22 -31.21 58.47
N GLY A 422 -32.55 -32.31 58.81
CA GLY A 422 -32.77 -33.11 60.00
C GLY A 422 -33.86 -34.19 59.85
N THR A 423 -34.54 -34.28 58.70
CA THR A 423 -35.68 -35.19 58.49
C THR A 423 -35.55 -36.09 57.26
N VAL A 424 -34.95 -35.59 56.17
CA VAL A 424 -34.85 -36.32 54.90
C VAL A 424 -33.62 -37.23 54.89
N THR A 425 -33.83 -38.49 54.50
CA THR A 425 -32.77 -39.43 54.15
C THR A 425 -32.63 -39.57 52.63
N VAL A 426 -31.43 -39.93 52.18
CA VAL A 426 -31.15 -40.40 50.82
C VAL A 426 -30.44 -41.75 50.91
N GLY A 427 -30.63 -42.63 49.93
CA GLY A 427 -29.94 -43.92 49.88
C GLY A 427 -28.41 -43.75 49.86
N ALA A 428 -27.69 -44.72 50.39
CA ALA A 428 -26.23 -44.81 50.32
C ALA A 428 -25.74 -45.70 49.15
N ASP A 429 -26.66 -46.19 48.33
CA ASP A 429 -26.37 -46.94 47.11
C ASP A 429 -25.96 -46.05 45.92
N ALA A 430 -25.45 -46.70 44.86
CA ALA A 430 -25.00 -46.04 43.65
C ALA A 430 -26.14 -45.39 42.83
N ASP A 431 -27.40 -45.70 43.16
CA ASP A 431 -28.59 -45.09 42.50
C ASP A 431 -28.89 -43.69 43.07
N SER A 432 -28.20 -43.29 44.14
CA SER A 432 -28.22 -41.94 44.69
C SER A 432 -26.97 -41.14 44.33
N GLN A 433 -27.10 -39.82 44.19
CA GLN A 433 -25.95 -38.92 43.98
C GLN A 433 -24.92 -38.98 45.12
N ALA A 434 -25.38 -39.23 46.35
CA ALA A 434 -24.52 -39.28 47.52
C ALA A 434 -23.79 -40.63 47.64
N GLY A 435 -24.51 -41.75 47.48
CA GLY A 435 -23.92 -43.08 47.48
C GLY A 435 -23.02 -43.37 46.28
N TYR A 436 -23.34 -42.83 45.10
CA TYR A 436 -22.40 -42.85 43.97
C TYR A 436 -21.08 -42.16 44.33
N THR A 437 -21.14 -40.97 44.96
CA THR A 437 -19.92 -40.24 45.37
C THR A 437 -19.07 -41.05 46.36
N MET A 438 -19.71 -41.78 47.27
CA MET A 438 -19.03 -42.66 48.22
C MET A 438 -18.44 -43.94 47.59
N SER A 439 -18.93 -44.37 46.42
CA SER A 439 -18.44 -45.56 45.70
C SER A 439 -17.18 -45.33 44.86
N VAL A 440 -16.82 -44.06 44.63
CA VAL A 440 -15.72 -43.64 43.73
C VAL A 440 -14.41 -43.34 44.50
N TYR A 441 -14.43 -43.43 45.83
CA TYR A 441 -13.28 -43.36 46.73
C TYR A 441 -13.18 -44.66 47.55
#